data_AF-A0AAD6DF54-F1
#
_entry.id   AF-A0AAD6DF54-F1
#
_cell.length_a   1.000
_cell.length_b   1.000
_cell.length_c   1.000
_cell.angle_alpha   90.00
_cell.angle_beta   90.00
_cell.angle_gamma   90.00
#
_symmetry.space_group_name_H-M   'P 1'
#
loop_
_entity.id
_entity.type
_entity.pdbx_description
1 polymer ?
#
loop_
_entity_poly.entity_id
_entity_poly.type
_entity_poly.pdbx_seq_one_letter_code
_entity_poly.pdbx_strand_id
1 'polypeptide(L)'
;MGVDPLSPIAPARLRALLLPIGKIKRSRFLSFAARLQAENVVRLGDISPDSRPNRNMFSPLAFPTGMVLYDLTFAVPPTSHLELFPFDVYREPLVVIAIADGKELPQSSETIQKHPTPEGLDILLEELDAVKERNPRALVNQLLVFDHDGVNKLTNGPENVLWVPRLRTLKQLL
;
A
#
# COMPACT_ATOMS: atom_id res chain seq x y z
N MET A 1 22.10 7.82 -12.99
CA MET A 1 22.88 6.65 -13.44
C MET A 1 22.11 5.40 -13.05
N GLY A 2 21.73 4.56 -14.02
CA GLY A 2 20.92 3.37 -13.75
C GLY A 2 21.78 2.29 -13.13
N VAL A 3 21.56 2.02 -11.83
CA VAL A 3 22.13 0.84 -11.18
C VAL A 3 21.51 -0.42 -11.80
N ASP A 4 22.33 -1.40 -12.15
CA ASP A 4 21.88 -2.70 -12.64
C ASP A 4 20.97 -3.34 -11.58
N PRO A 5 19.68 -3.60 -11.87
CA PRO A 5 18.76 -4.24 -10.94
C PRO A 5 19.20 -5.64 -10.51
N LEU A 6 20.02 -6.32 -11.30
CA LEU A 6 20.54 -7.66 -11.02
C LEU A 6 21.83 -7.65 -10.20
N SER A 7 22.34 -6.46 -9.87
CA SER A 7 23.54 -6.35 -9.03
C SER A 7 23.25 -6.91 -7.62
N PRO A 8 24.13 -7.74 -7.04
CA PRO A 8 23.97 -8.25 -5.68
C PRO A 8 23.92 -7.15 -4.60
N ILE A 9 24.44 -5.97 -4.92
CA ILE A 9 24.43 -4.79 -4.05
C ILE A 9 23.28 -3.83 -4.37
N ALA A 10 22.42 -4.17 -5.34
CA ALA A 10 21.25 -3.36 -5.65
C ALA A 10 20.25 -3.43 -4.48
N PRO A 11 19.56 -2.31 -4.19
CA PRO A 11 18.53 -2.31 -3.18
C PRO A 11 17.34 -3.16 -3.62
N ALA A 12 16.68 -3.80 -2.65
CA ALA A 12 15.55 -4.67 -2.92
C ALA A 12 14.40 -3.87 -3.55
N ARG A 13 13.88 -4.36 -4.68
CA ARG A 13 12.75 -3.74 -5.38
C ARG A 13 11.54 -4.65 -5.29
N LEU A 14 10.43 -4.07 -4.88
CA LEU A 14 9.16 -4.76 -4.80
C LEU A 14 8.16 -4.06 -5.70
N ARG A 15 7.55 -4.81 -6.62
CA ARG A 15 6.51 -4.26 -7.50
C ARG A 15 5.18 -4.22 -6.75
N ALA A 16 4.60 -3.03 -6.71
CA ALA A 16 3.33 -2.76 -6.06
C ALA A 16 2.33 -2.22 -7.10
N LEU A 17 1.19 -2.92 -7.22
CA LEU A 17 0.12 -2.55 -8.14
C LEU A 17 -0.88 -1.63 -7.43
N LEU A 18 -1.05 -0.42 -7.96
CA LEU A 18 -2.04 0.54 -7.49
C LEU A 18 -3.33 0.39 -8.30
N LEU A 19 -4.44 0.10 -7.61
CA LEU A 19 -5.75 -0.06 -8.24
C LEU A 19 -6.77 0.91 -7.66
N PRO A 20 -7.57 1.61 -8.48
CA PRO A 20 -8.75 2.30 -7.97
C PRO A 20 -9.81 1.27 -7.56
N ILE A 21 -10.49 1.51 -6.45
CA ILE A 21 -11.59 0.67 -5.96
C ILE A 21 -12.77 1.54 -5.53
N GLY A 22 -13.98 1.04 -5.77
CA GLY A 22 -15.20 1.81 -5.58
C GLY A 22 -15.27 3.11 -6.39
N LYS A 23 -16.01 4.09 -5.84
CA LYS A 23 -16.22 5.38 -6.50
C LYS A 23 -15.03 6.29 -6.25
N ILE A 24 -14.21 6.49 -7.28
CA ILE A 24 -13.09 7.45 -7.23
C ILE A 24 -12.92 8.17 -8.57
N LYS A 25 -12.77 9.50 -8.50
CA LYS A 25 -12.48 10.31 -9.70
C LYS A 25 -11.01 10.12 -10.10
N ARG A 26 -10.76 10.03 -11.41
CA ARG A 26 -9.40 9.85 -11.96
C ARG A 26 -8.40 10.89 -11.45
N SER A 27 -8.80 12.17 -11.38
CA SER A 27 -7.94 13.25 -10.87
C SER A 27 -7.50 13.01 -9.43
N ARG A 28 -8.40 12.50 -8.59
CA ARG A 28 -8.10 12.21 -7.18
C ARG A 28 -7.26 10.96 -7.02
N PHE A 29 -7.57 9.89 -7.76
CA PHE A 29 -6.74 8.69 -7.80
C PHE A 29 -5.29 9.03 -8.15
N LEU A 30 -5.07 9.80 -9.23
CA LEU A 30 -3.72 10.20 -9.63
C LEU A 30 -3.04 11.08 -8.57
N SER A 31 -3.79 11.96 -7.89
CA SER A 31 -3.23 12.77 -6.80
C SER A 31 -2.79 11.92 -5.59
N PHE A 32 -3.54 10.86 -5.27
CA PHE A 32 -3.19 9.93 -4.19
C PHE A 32 -2.02 9.04 -4.58
N ALA A 33 -1.99 8.57 -5.82
CA ALA A 33 -0.87 7.82 -6.34
C ALA A 33 0.42 8.65 -6.37
N ALA A 34 0.35 9.93 -6.74
CA ALA A 34 1.50 10.84 -6.68
C ALA A 34 2.02 11.03 -5.24
N ARG A 35 1.12 11.08 -4.24
CA ARG A 35 1.50 11.10 -2.82
C ARG A 35 2.22 9.82 -2.41
N LEU A 36 1.76 8.65 -2.86
CA LEU A 36 2.43 7.38 -2.57
C LEU A 36 3.78 7.26 -3.28
N GLN A 37 3.88 7.76 -4.52
CA GLN A 37 5.13 7.78 -5.29
C GLN A 37 6.20 8.66 -4.66
N ALA A 38 5.82 9.73 -3.95
CA ALA A 38 6.77 10.55 -3.21
C ALA A 38 7.42 9.80 -2.03
N GLU A 39 6.75 8.80 -1.46
CA GLU A 39 7.17 8.03 -0.28
C GLU A 39 7.43 6.55 -0.62
N ASN A 40 7.96 6.27 -1.81
CA ASN A 40 8.14 4.91 -2.31
C ASN A 40 9.41 4.20 -1.79
N VAL A 41 10.19 4.86 -0.94
CA VAL A 41 11.44 4.35 -0.38
C VAL A 41 11.26 4.13 1.12
N VAL A 42 11.51 2.91 1.57
CA VAL A 42 11.53 2.57 3.00
C VAL A 42 12.94 2.20 3.40
N ARG A 43 13.52 2.92 4.36
CA ARG A 43 14.83 2.59 4.93
C ARG A 43 14.65 1.54 6.01
N LEU A 44 15.54 0.55 6.06
CA LEU A 44 15.47 -0.50 7.08
C LEU A 44 15.71 0.06 8.48
N GLY A 45 16.50 1.13 8.63
CA GLY A 45 16.69 1.81 9.91
C GLY A 45 15.41 2.43 10.51
N ASP A 46 14.43 2.77 9.67
CA ASP A 46 13.16 3.37 10.11
C ASP A 46 12.13 2.30 10.55
N ILE A 47 12.44 1.02 10.35
CA ILE A 47 11.56 -0.10 10.69
C ILE A 47 11.86 -0.53 12.14
N SER A 48 10.91 -0.27 13.03
CA SER A 48 10.96 -0.77 14.40
C SER A 48 10.94 -2.31 14.42
N PRO A 49 11.87 -2.98 15.11
CA PRO A 49 11.85 -4.43 15.25
C PRO A 49 10.58 -4.87 16.00
N ASP A 50 9.89 -5.90 15.48
CA ASP A 50 8.69 -6.45 16.11
C ASP A 50 9.09 -7.36 17.27
N SER A 51 8.85 -6.93 18.51
CA SER A 51 9.27 -7.63 19.72
C SER A 51 8.54 -8.97 19.98
N ARG A 52 7.59 -9.38 19.12
CA ARG A 52 6.83 -10.63 19.27
C ARG A 52 7.71 -11.84 18.88
N PRO A 53 7.70 -12.93 19.68
CA PRO A 53 8.67 -14.04 19.55
C PRO A 53 8.67 -14.76 18.20
N ASN A 54 7.58 -14.71 17.43
CA ASN A 54 7.48 -15.34 16.10
C ASN A 54 7.63 -14.33 14.92
N ARG A 55 7.94 -13.06 15.20
CA ARG A 55 8.09 -12.00 14.17
C ARG A 55 9.47 -11.35 14.11
N ASN A 56 10.42 -11.87 14.90
CA ASN A 56 11.84 -11.48 14.87
C ASN A 56 12.66 -12.09 13.71
N MET A 57 12.04 -12.84 12.79
CA MET A 57 12.76 -13.43 11.65
C MET A 57 13.27 -12.38 10.65
N PHE A 58 12.72 -11.17 10.69
CA PHE A 58 13.21 -10.04 9.92
C PHE A 58 14.02 -9.11 10.84
N SER A 59 15.31 -8.93 10.55
CA SER A 59 16.25 -8.11 11.34
C SER A 59 16.67 -6.85 10.57
N PRO A 60 15.79 -5.84 10.42
CA PRO A 60 16.07 -4.67 9.58
C PRO A 60 17.25 -3.84 10.10
N LEU A 61 17.45 -3.81 11.42
CA LEU A 61 18.54 -3.06 12.06
C LEU A 61 19.94 -3.66 11.86
N ALA A 62 20.05 -4.87 11.31
CA ALA A 62 21.35 -5.44 10.93
C ALA A 62 21.99 -4.69 9.74
N PHE A 63 21.15 -4.05 8.91
CA PHE A 63 21.57 -3.27 7.75
C PHE A 63 20.79 -1.94 7.70
N PRO A 64 21.04 -1.00 8.63
CA PRO A 64 20.23 0.20 8.79
C PRO A 64 20.31 1.15 7.58
N THR A 65 21.41 1.09 6.82
CA THR A 65 21.61 1.82 5.57
C THR A 65 20.89 1.17 4.38
N GLY A 66 20.38 -0.04 4.55
CA GLY A 66 19.60 -0.73 3.53
C GLY A 66 18.27 -0.04 3.27
N MET A 67 17.75 -0.24 2.07
CA MET A 67 16.46 0.33 1.65
C MET A 67 15.70 -0.64 0.76
N VAL A 68 14.38 -0.57 0.86
CA VAL A 68 13.43 -1.25 -0.02
C VAL A 68 12.75 -0.18 -0.86
N LEU A 69 12.72 -0.39 -2.18
CA LEU A 69 12.01 0.48 -3.10
C LEU A 69 10.72 -0.20 -3.57
N TYR A 70 9.61 0.51 -3.38
CA TYR A 70 8.34 0.16 -3.98
C TYR A 70 8.28 0.73 -5.40
N ASP A 71 8.26 -0.17 -6.39
CA ASP A 71 7.97 0.16 -7.77
C ASP A 71 6.45 0.19 -7.97
N LEU A 72 5.87 1.39 -7.84
CA LEU A 72 4.43 1.62 -7.90
C LEU A 72 3.96 1.75 -9.36
N THR A 73 3.14 0.79 -9.80
CA THR A 73 2.59 0.74 -11.16
C THR A 73 1.06 0.74 -11.17
N PHE A 74 0.47 1.32 -12.21
CA PHE A 74 -0.97 1.22 -12.51
C PHE A 74 -1.29 0.11 -13.51
N ALA A 75 -0.27 -0.41 -14.19
CA ALA A 75 -0.42 -1.37 -15.26
C ALA A 75 -0.30 -2.79 -14.71
N VAL A 76 -1.36 -3.58 -14.91
CA VAL A 76 -1.32 -5.03 -14.69
C VAL A 76 -0.37 -5.62 -15.73
N PRO A 77 0.64 -6.42 -15.33
CA PRO A 77 1.54 -7.04 -16.28
C PRO A 77 0.76 -7.98 -17.23
N PRO A 78 1.10 -8.01 -18.53
CA PRO A 78 0.45 -8.91 -19.48
C PRO A 78 0.72 -10.37 -19.13
N THR A 79 -0.20 -11.26 -19.48
CA THR A 79 -0.12 -12.70 -19.17
C THR A 79 1.14 -13.36 -19.73
N SER A 80 1.62 -12.92 -20.89
CA SER A 80 2.88 -13.38 -21.49
C SER A 80 4.11 -13.11 -20.62
N HIS A 81 4.07 -12.11 -19.74
CA HIS A 81 5.15 -11.85 -18.78
C HIS A 81 5.08 -12.77 -17.56
N LEU A 82 3.91 -13.31 -17.24
CA LEU A 82 3.69 -14.25 -16.13
C LEU A 82 4.23 -15.65 -16.46
N GLU A 83 4.15 -16.04 -17.74
CA GLU A 83 4.62 -17.35 -18.25
C GLU A 83 6.14 -17.55 -18.16
N LEU A 84 6.91 -16.47 -17.95
CA LEU A 84 8.36 -16.52 -17.77
C LEU A 84 8.78 -16.81 -16.32
N PHE A 85 7.81 -16.94 -15.41
CA PHE A 85 8.05 -17.46 -14.07
C PHE A 85 8.52 -18.92 -14.15
N PRO A 86 9.58 -19.35 -13.44
CA PRO A 86 10.23 -18.70 -12.29
C PRO A 86 11.56 -17.99 -12.61
N PHE A 87 11.90 -17.76 -13.88
CA PHE A 87 13.23 -17.25 -14.26
C PHE A 87 13.42 -15.76 -13.96
N ASP A 88 12.35 -15.05 -13.59
CA ASP A 88 12.36 -13.64 -13.19
C ASP A 88 11.32 -13.39 -12.07
N VAL A 89 11.77 -13.45 -10.81
CA VAL A 89 10.94 -13.43 -9.59
C VAL A 89 10.21 -12.08 -9.39
N TYR A 90 10.65 -11.02 -10.08
CA TYR A 90 10.16 -9.66 -9.86
C TYR A 90 9.19 -9.17 -10.95
N ARG A 91 8.69 -10.02 -11.84
CA ARG A 91 7.76 -9.54 -12.89
C ARG A 91 6.34 -9.28 -12.40
N GLU A 92 5.92 -9.97 -11.34
CA GLU A 92 4.56 -9.89 -10.82
C GLU A 92 4.47 -8.96 -9.61
N PRO A 93 3.37 -8.20 -9.47
CA PRO A 93 3.15 -7.38 -8.29
C PRO A 93 2.93 -8.26 -7.06
N LEU A 94 3.87 -8.21 -6.13
CA LEU A 94 3.78 -8.92 -4.85
C LEU A 94 2.93 -8.16 -3.82
N VAL A 95 2.69 -6.88 -4.07
CA VAL A 95 1.83 -6.03 -3.24
C VAL A 95 0.76 -5.43 -4.13
N VAL A 96 -0.49 -5.49 -3.69
CA VAL A 96 -1.61 -4.78 -4.30
C VAL A 96 -2.14 -3.77 -3.30
N ILE A 97 -2.22 -2.52 -3.74
CA ILE A 97 -2.71 -1.40 -2.96
C ILE A 97 -3.95 -0.87 -3.67
N ALA A 98 -5.11 -1.18 -3.11
CA ALA A 98 -6.38 -0.62 -3.55
C ALA A 98 -6.56 0.78 -2.96
N ILE A 99 -6.99 1.74 -3.76
CA ILE A 99 -7.14 3.14 -3.36
C ILE A 99 -8.60 3.56 -3.51
N ALA A 100 -9.21 3.96 -2.39
CA ALA A 100 -10.56 4.50 -2.33
C ALA A 100 -10.55 5.97 -1.88
N ASP A 101 -11.56 6.72 -2.32
CA ASP A 101 -11.78 8.11 -1.89
C ASP A 101 -12.80 8.15 -0.75
N GLY A 102 -12.32 8.47 0.45
CA GLY A 102 -13.13 8.58 1.65
C GLY A 102 -14.15 9.71 1.64
N LYS A 103 -14.09 10.65 0.69
CA LYS A 103 -15.17 11.64 0.49
C LYS A 103 -16.41 11.05 -0.19
N GLU A 104 -16.25 9.96 -0.94
CA GLU A 104 -17.35 9.31 -1.66
C GLU A 104 -18.04 8.25 -0.78
N LEU A 105 -17.47 7.97 0.40
CA LEU A 105 -18.09 7.14 1.44
C LEU A 105 -19.01 8.01 2.32
N PRO A 106 -20.22 7.52 2.65
CA PRO A 106 -21.12 8.22 3.55
C PRO A 106 -20.47 8.39 4.94
N GLN A 107 -20.80 9.48 5.61
CA GLN A 107 -20.26 9.74 6.95
C GLN A 107 -20.86 8.74 7.93
N SER A 108 -20.01 7.98 8.62
CA SER A 108 -20.44 7.20 9.77
C SER A 108 -20.81 8.16 10.89
N SER A 109 -22.06 8.11 11.34
CA SER A 109 -22.51 8.81 12.54
C SER A 109 -21.57 8.52 13.71
N GLU A 110 -21.10 9.58 14.34
CA GLU A 110 -20.11 9.61 15.42
C GLU A 110 -20.24 8.43 16.38
N THR A 111 -19.32 7.48 16.28
CA THR A 111 -19.11 6.50 17.34
C THR A 111 -17.66 6.55 17.80
N ILE A 112 -17.49 6.38 19.11
CA ILE A 112 -16.23 6.39 19.87
C ILE A 112 -15.42 5.12 19.53
N GLN A 113 -15.22 4.86 18.24
CA GLN A 113 -14.44 3.73 17.73
C GLN A 113 -13.10 4.26 17.21
N LYS A 114 -12.03 3.49 17.43
CA LYS A 114 -10.67 3.87 17.01
C LYS A 114 -10.53 4.01 15.50
N HIS A 115 -11.46 3.47 14.71
CA HIS A 115 -11.52 3.53 13.25
C HIS A 115 -12.95 3.87 12.80
N PRO A 116 -13.12 4.65 11.72
CA PRO A 116 -14.43 4.89 11.13
C PRO A 116 -14.89 3.63 10.38
N THR A 117 -16.17 3.29 10.53
CA THR A 117 -16.81 2.19 9.82
C THR A 117 -17.98 2.77 9.02
N PRO A 118 -17.73 3.34 7.83
CA PRO A 118 -18.79 3.92 7.02
C PRO A 118 -19.66 2.85 6.37
N GLU A 119 -20.93 3.20 6.17
CA GLU A 119 -21.85 2.38 5.39
C GLU A 119 -21.30 2.21 3.96
N GLY A 120 -21.10 0.97 3.50
CA GLY A 120 -20.50 0.68 2.19
C GLY A 120 -19.00 0.35 2.21
N LEU A 121 -18.36 0.32 3.38
CA LEU A 121 -17.03 -0.30 3.53
C LEU A 121 -17.06 -1.78 3.12
N ASP A 122 -18.14 -2.50 3.42
CA ASP A 122 -18.33 -3.91 3.06
C ASP A 122 -18.23 -4.14 1.55
N ILE A 123 -18.80 -3.23 0.74
CA ILE A 123 -18.74 -3.31 -0.73
C ILE A 123 -17.28 -3.14 -1.21
N LEU A 124 -16.52 -2.24 -0.59
CA LEU A 124 -15.10 -2.07 -0.93
C LEU A 124 -14.27 -3.28 -0.54
N LEU A 125 -14.62 -3.96 0.57
CA LEU A 125 -13.98 -5.20 0.99
C LEU A 125 -14.29 -6.34 0.03
N GLU A 126 -15.55 -6.50 -0.41
CA GLU A 126 -15.93 -7.48 -1.43
C GLU A 126 -15.18 -7.25 -2.75
N GLU A 127 -15.05 -6.00 -3.20
CA GLU A 127 -14.24 -5.66 -4.38
C GLU A 127 -12.75 -5.99 -4.15
N LEU A 128 -12.22 -5.80 -2.93
CA LEU A 128 -10.83 -6.11 -2.60
C LEU A 128 -10.58 -7.61 -2.62
N ASP A 129 -11.53 -8.41 -2.14
CA ASP A 129 -11.47 -9.86 -2.19
C ASP A 129 -11.50 -10.36 -3.65
N ALA A 130 -12.33 -9.78 -4.51
CA ALA A 130 -12.31 -10.09 -5.94
C ALA A 130 -10.95 -9.75 -6.59
N VAL A 131 -10.29 -8.68 -6.16
CA VAL A 131 -8.94 -8.32 -6.61
C VAL A 131 -7.89 -9.31 -6.11
N LYS A 132 -8.02 -9.79 -4.87
CA LYS A 132 -7.14 -10.81 -4.28
C LYS A 132 -7.26 -12.14 -5.02
N GLU A 133 -8.47 -12.55 -5.39
CA GLU A 133 -8.70 -13.75 -6.22
C GLU A 133 -8.03 -13.65 -7.60
N ARG A 134 -8.05 -12.45 -8.21
CA ARG A 134 -7.39 -12.20 -9.50
C ARG A 134 -5.87 -12.14 -9.42
N ASN A 135 -5.31 -11.86 -8.24
CA ASN A 135 -3.88 -11.74 -8.00
C ASN A 135 -3.41 -12.73 -6.92
N PRO A 136 -3.50 -14.06 -7.16
CA PRO A 136 -3.27 -15.07 -6.13
C PRO A 136 -1.81 -15.11 -5.63
N ARG A 137 -0.88 -14.52 -6.37
CA ARG A 137 0.55 -14.45 -6.01
C ARG A 137 0.93 -13.17 -5.24
N ALA A 138 0.00 -12.22 -5.09
CA ALA A 138 0.21 -11.07 -4.23
C ALA A 138 0.27 -11.52 -2.77
N LEU A 139 1.36 -11.17 -2.08
CA LEU A 139 1.59 -11.49 -0.68
C LEU A 139 0.81 -10.55 0.25
N VAL A 140 0.59 -9.31 -0.19
CA VAL A 140 -0.12 -8.29 0.56
C VAL A 140 -1.16 -7.64 -0.33
N ASN A 141 -2.40 -7.62 0.16
CA ASN A 141 -3.50 -6.85 -0.42
C ASN A 141 -3.97 -5.87 0.65
N GLN A 142 -3.90 -4.58 0.36
CA GLN A 142 -4.21 -3.53 1.32
C GLN A 142 -5.14 -2.49 0.71
N LEU A 143 -6.17 -2.09 1.45
CA LEU A 143 -7.08 -1.02 1.07
C LEU A 143 -6.66 0.28 1.74
N LEU A 144 -6.31 1.30 0.96
CA LEU A 144 -6.04 2.65 1.42
C LEU A 144 -7.26 3.54 1.16
N VAL A 145 -7.91 3.99 2.23
CA VAL A 145 -8.99 4.96 2.13
C VAL A 145 -8.44 6.34 2.44
N PHE A 146 -8.38 7.20 1.43
CA PHE A 146 -7.83 8.54 1.55
C PHE A 146 -8.90 9.54 1.94
N ASP A 147 -8.53 10.54 2.74
CA ASP A 147 -9.30 11.77 2.88
C ASP A 147 -10.72 11.60 3.44
N HIS A 148 -10.98 10.54 4.22
CA HIS A 148 -12.25 10.38 4.94
C HIS A 148 -12.39 11.43 6.05
N ASP A 149 -13.59 12.00 6.18
CA ASP A 149 -13.86 13.01 7.18
C ASP A 149 -13.85 12.37 8.59
N GLY A 150 -13.28 13.06 9.58
CA GLY A 150 -13.11 12.53 10.94
C GLY A 150 -11.78 11.80 11.21
N VAL A 151 -11.00 11.44 10.17
CA VAL A 151 -9.68 10.84 10.35
C VAL A 151 -8.58 11.91 10.32
N ASN A 152 -8.04 12.23 11.49
CA ASN A 152 -6.92 13.18 11.64
C ASN A 152 -5.54 12.51 11.74
N LYS A 153 -5.48 11.21 12.01
CA LYS A 153 -4.24 10.43 12.16
C LYS A 153 -4.33 9.14 11.35
N LEU A 154 -3.17 8.65 10.89
CA LEU A 154 -3.07 7.35 10.22
C LEU A 154 -3.61 6.27 11.15
N THR A 155 -4.64 5.56 10.68
CA THR A 155 -5.37 4.61 11.52
C THR A 155 -5.53 3.29 10.81
N ASN A 156 -5.13 2.20 11.47
CA ASN A 156 -5.36 0.85 10.96
C ASN A 156 -6.82 0.45 11.27
N GLY A 157 -7.57 0.15 10.21
CA GLY A 157 -8.88 -0.45 10.29
C GLY A 157 -8.82 -1.98 10.34
N PRO A 158 -9.99 -2.64 10.37
CA PRO A 158 -10.09 -4.09 10.20
C PRO A 158 -9.63 -4.51 8.80
N GLU A 159 -9.33 -5.81 8.62
CA GLU A 159 -9.20 -6.45 7.30
C GLU A 159 -8.25 -5.78 6.29
N ASN A 160 -7.08 -5.33 6.76
CA ASN A 160 -6.06 -4.64 5.95
C ASN A 160 -6.53 -3.30 5.36
N VAL A 161 -7.50 -2.64 6.00
CA VAL A 161 -7.89 -1.27 5.68
C VAL A 161 -6.96 -0.30 6.42
N LEU A 162 -6.45 0.70 5.71
CA LEU A 162 -5.65 1.80 6.27
C LEU A 162 -6.29 3.13 5.90
N TRP A 163 -6.59 3.93 6.91
CA TRP A 163 -7.19 5.24 6.75
C TRP A 163 -6.09 6.29 6.67
N VAL A 164 -5.93 6.88 5.49
CA VAL A 164 -4.89 7.86 5.21
C VAL A 164 -5.48 9.27 5.30
N PRO A 165 -5.10 10.09 6.29
CA PRO A 165 -5.64 11.43 6.44
C PRO A 165 -5.19 12.36 5.31
N ARG A 166 -5.92 13.48 5.16
CA ARG A 166 -5.44 14.62 4.38
C ARG A 166 -4.19 15.17 5.06
N LEU A 167 -3.08 15.19 4.35
CA LEU A 167 -1.89 15.92 4.79
C LEU A 167 -2.18 17.42 4.66
N ARG A 168 -2.71 18.02 5.73
CA ARG A 168 -2.67 19.48 5.90
C ARG A 168 -1.23 19.86 6.28
N THR A 169 -0.41 20.05 5.24
CA THR A 169 0.85 20.83 5.26
C THR A 169 1.87 20.47 6.35
N LEU A 170 2.83 19.60 6.00
CA LEU A 170 4.28 19.54 6.28
C LEU A 170 4.93 20.14 7.57
N LYS A 171 4.24 20.48 8.67
CA LYS A 171 4.85 21.13 9.86
C LYS A 171 4.46 20.59 11.24
N GLN A 172 3.84 19.41 11.34
CA GLN A 172 3.42 18.85 12.65
C GLN A 172 4.16 17.59 13.10
N LEU A 173 5.36 17.33 12.57
CA LEU A 173 6.27 16.28 13.06
C LEU A 173 7.72 16.78 13.09
N LEU A 174 7.96 17.90 13.77
CA LEU A 174 9.20 18.14 14.51
C LEU A 174 8.84 18.08 15.99
#